data_AF-A0A430EHR2-F1
#
_entry.id   AF-A0A430EHR2-F1
#
_cell.length_a   1.000
_cell.length_b   1.000
_cell.length_c   1.000
_cell.angle_alpha   90.00
_cell.angle_beta   90.00
_cell.angle_gamma   90.00
#
_symmetry.space_group_name_H-M   'P 1'
#
loop_
_entity.id
_entity.type
_entity.pdbx_description
1 polymer ?
#
loop_
_entity_poly.entity_id
_entity_poly.type
_entity_poly.pdbx_seq_one_letter_code
_entity_poly.pdbx_strand_id
1 'polypeptide(L)'
;MNAPIQIQAAHCPYCRNILFQNLKRHKVRGCLTCKRPIVIARSPVGRPRLYRIYSVLDVGMTLYALITIALIAFFVLTGHGIHGFVKGFSIALFIVGSVFCVDGVLAMRTARDKTWGKQRRGVAARMLGVGKVAAGVLAFFMVFVGVTL
;
A
#
# COMPACT_ATOMS: atom_id res chain seq x y z
N MET A 1 -38.83 4.00 18.55
CA MET A 1 -37.72 3.22 19.17
C MET A 1 -36.61 3.08 18.13
N ASN A 2 -35.57 3.90 18.22
CA ASN A 2 -34.46 3.88 17.27
C ASN A 2 -33.52 2.74 17.66
N ALA A 3 -33.52 1.66 16.86
CA ALA A 3 -32.57 0.57 17.03
C ALA A 3 -31.13 1.13 16.98
N PRO A 4 -30.24 0.74 17.91
CA PRO A 4 -28.85 1.13 17.81
C PRO A 4 -28.29 0.55 16.51
N ILE A 5 -27.86 1.42 15.60
CA ILE A 5 -27.06 1.03 14.44
C ILE A 5 -25.84 0.32 15.00
N GLN A 6 -25.84 -1.01 14.96
CA GLN A 6 -24.66 -1.80 15.30
C GLN A 6 -23.59 -1.42 14.29
N ILE A 7 -22.65 -0.57 14.72
CA ILE A 7 -21.41 -0.33 14.01
C ILE A 7 -20.65 -1.65 14.11
N GLN A 8 -20.84 -2.50 13.10
CA GLN A 8 -20.16 -3.77 12.96
C GLN A 8 -18.67 -3.53 13.20
N ALA A 9 -18.11 -4.18 14.23
CA ALA A 9 -16.72 -3.97 14.65
C ALA A 9 -15.79 -4.12 13.44
N ALA A 10 -15.28 -2.99 12.93
CA ALA A 10 -14.44 -2.96 11.77
C ALA A 10 -13.07 -3.58 12.12
N HIS A 11 -12.65 -4.60 11.39
CA HIS A 11 -11.34 -5.23 11.59
C HIS A 11 -10.32 -4.58 10.67
N CYS A 12 -9.09 -4.39 11.17
CA CYS A 12 -8.00 -3.88 10.34
C CYS A 12 -7.66 -4.92 9.26
N PRO A 13 -7.61 -4.55 7.96
CA PRO A 13 -7.28 -5.49 6.89
C PRO A 13 -5.87 -6.08 7.02
N TYR A 14 -4.97 -5.37 7.72
CA TYR A 14 -3.60 -5.79 7.98
C TYR A 14 -3.47 -6.68 9.22
N CYS A 15 -3.80 -6.16 10.41
CA CYS A 15 -3.49 -6.87 11.66
C CYS A 15 -4.66 -7.66 12.24
N ARG A 16 -5.85 -7.60 11.62
CA ARG A 16 -7.13 -8.16 12.09
C ARG A 16 -7.54 -7.75 13.51
N ASN A 17 -6.90 -6.75 14.11
CA ASN A 17 -7.39 -6.18 15.36
C ASN A 17 -8.64 -5.33 15.13
N ILE A 18 -9.49 -5.27 16.15
CA ILE A 18 -10.69 -4.45 16.18
C ILE A 18 -10.30 -2.97 16.15
N LEU A 19 -10.83 -2.21 15.19
CA LEU A 19 -10.77 -0.76 15.21
C LEU A 19 -11.85 -0.22 16.15
N PHE A 20 -11.46 0.08 17.38
CA PHE A 20 -12.29 0.84 18.30
C PHE A 20 -12.18 2.33 17.92
N GLN A 21 -13.07 2.86 17.08
CA GLN A 21 -13.44 4.29 17.06
C GLN A 21 -14.45 4.66 15.96
N ASN A 22 -15.27 5.67 16.28
CA ASN A 22 -16.04 6.52 15.37
C ASN A 22 -15.17 7.01 14.19
N LEU A 23 -15.10 6.21 13.12
CA LEU A 23 -14.41 6.60 11.91
C LEU A 23 -15.23 7.68 11.18
N LYS A 24 -14.88 8.96 11.41
CA LYS A 24 -15.42 10.06 10.60
C LYS A 24 -15.03 9.84 9.12
N ARG A 25 -16.00 10.02 8.23
CA ARG A 25 -15.82 9.99 6.77
C ARG A 25 -14.63 10.87 6.34
N HIS A 26 -13.89 10.42 5.34
CA HIS A 26 -12.79 11.13 4.66
C HIS A 26 -11.52 11.45 5.47
N LYS A 27 -11.38 11.00 6.72
CA LYS A 27 -10.13 11.20 7.49
C LYS A 27 -9.21 9.99 7.41
N VAL A 28 -7.99 10.17 6.93
CA VAL A 28 -6.93 9.15 7.00
C VAL A 28 -6.58 8.94 8.49
N ARG A 29 -6.70 7.71 8.98
CA ARG A 29 -6.28 7.35 10.35
C ARG A 29 -5.37 6.14 10.34
N GLY A 30 -4.40 6.14 11.25
CA GLY A 30 -3.59 4.96 11.53
C GLY A 30 -4.35 3.95 12.39
N CYS A 31 -4.13 2.65 12.18
CA CYS A 31 -4.51 1.64 13.18
C CYS A 31 -3.72 1.86 14.47
N LEU A 32 -4.36 1.78 15.64
CA LEU A 32 -3.67 1.93 16.93
C LEU A 32 -2.59 0.86 17.16
N THR A 33 -2.81 -0.36 16.66
CA THR A 33 -1.89 -1.48 16.87
C THR A 33 -0.77 -1.53 15.83
N CYS A 34 -1.10 -1.48 14.53
CA CYS A 34 -0.08 -1.61 13.47
C CYS A 34 0.39 -0.27 12.91
N LYS A 35 -0.16 0.87 13.37
CA LYS A 35 0.15 2.25 12.94
C LYS A 35 0.05 2.52 11.43
N ARG A 36 -0.42 1.54 10.64
CA ARG A 36 -0.59 1.66 9.19
C ARG A 36 -1.71 2.63 8.86
N PRO A 37 -1.52 3.53 7.88
CA PRO A 37 -2.56 4.45 7.45
C PRO A 37 -3.67 3.70 6.70
N ILE A 38 -4.90 4.02 7.09
CA ILE A 38 -6.13 3.41 6.61
C ILE A 38 -7.03 4.52 6.08
N VAL A 39 -7.66 4.26 4.93
CA VAL A 39 -8.65 5.12 4.30
C VAL A 39 -9.95 4.34 4.15
N ILE A 40 -11.05 5.00 4.50
CA ILE A 40 -12.39 4.47 4.22
C ILE A 40 -12.85 5.09 2.93
N ALA A 41 -13.07 4.25 1.92
CA ALA A 41 -13.70 4.63 0.69
C ALA A 41 -15.02 3.88 0.53
N ARG A 42 -15.96 4.50 -0.19
CA ARG A 42 -17.20 3.83 -0.60
C ARG A 42 -16.82 2.74 -1.61
N SER A 43 -17.38 1.54 -1.50
CA SER A 43 -17.18 0.52 -2.53
C SER A 43 -17.75 1.05 -3.85
N PRO A 44 -16.94 1.17 -4.92
CA PRO A 44 -17.44 1.65 -6.22
C PRO A 44 -18.29 0.59 -6.92
N VAL A 45 -18.15 -0.69 -6.56
CA VAL A 45 -18.83 -1.80 -7.23
C VAL A 45 -19.86 -2.45 -6.30
N GLY A 46 -21.10 -2.55 -6.81
CA GLY A 46 -22.11 -3.53 -6.40
C GLY A 46 -22.99 -3.21 -5.18
N ARG A 47 -22.50 -2.50 -4.14
CA ARG A 47 -23.32 -2.18 -2.95
C ARG A 47 -22.96 -0.81 -2.31
N PRO A 48 -23.69 0.27 -2.58
CA PRO A 48 -23.37 1.63 -2.12
C PRO A 48 -23.48 1.86 -0.60
N ARG A 49 -23.96 0.85 0.15
CA ARG A 49 -24.08 0.84 1.62
C ARG A 49 -22.95 0.08 2.33
N LEU A 50 -22.05 -0.61 1.62
CA LEU A 50 -20.87 -1.23 2.22
C LEU A 50 -19.65 -0.29 2.10
N TYR A 51 -19.14 0.14 3.25
CA TYR A 51 -17.86 0.84 3.33
C TYR A 51 -16.74 -0.19 3.36
N ARG A 52 -15.77 -0.08 2.45
CA ARG A 52 -14.60 -0.96 2.42
C ARG A 52 -13.39 -0.19 2.91
N ILE A 53 -12.64 -0.83 3.80
CA ILE A 53 -11.47 -0.27 4.45
C ILE A 53 -10.26 -0.64 3.61
N TYR A 54 -9.60 0.37 3.03
CA TYR A 54 -8.40 0.18 2.22
C TYR A 54 -7.18 0.65 2.99
N SER A 55 -6.08 -0.09 2.88
CA SER A 55 -4.79 0.41 3.34
C SER A 55 -4.19 1.30 2.26
N VAL A 56 -3.65 2.46 2.63
CA VAL A 56 -3.00 3.37 1.67
C VAL A 56 -1.87 2.66 0.91
N LEU A 57 -1.17 1.74 1.58
CA LEU A 57 -0.11 0.93 0.98
C LEU A 57 -0.66 -0.01 -0.10
N ASP A 58 -1.85 -0.57 0.10
CA ASP A 58 -2.50 -1.46 -0.84
C ASP A 58 -2.99 -0.69 -2.09
N VAL A 59 -3.50 0.53 -1.88
CA VAL A 59 -3.83 1.46 -2.97
C VAL A 59 -2.58 1.82 -3.78
N GLY A 60 -1.46 2.10 -3.10
CA GLY A 60 -0.17 2.35 -3.76
C GLY A 60 0.33 1.17 -4.60
N MET A 61 0.25 -0.05 -4.06
CA MET A 61 0.61 -1.27 -4.81
C MET A 61 -0.32 -1.52 -6.01
N THR A 62 -1.61 -1.22 -5.86
CA THR A 62 -2.59 -1.35 -6.96
C THR A 62 -2.28 -0.34 -8.06
N LEU A 63 -1.98 0.90 -7.69
CA LEU A 63 -1.59 1.95 -8.63
C LEU A 63 -0.30 1.59 -9.37
N TYR A 64 0.70 1.06 -8.66
CA TYR A 64 1.92 0.53 -9.27
C TYR A 64 1.62 -0.57 -10.29
N ALA A 65 0.76 -1.54 -9.95
CA ALA A 65 0.40 -2.62 -10.86
C ALA A 65 -0.29 -2.10 -12.13
N LEU A 66 -1.23 -1.16 -11.99
CA LEU A 66 -1.92 -0.54 -13.12
C LEU A 66 -0.97 0.24 -14.03
N ILE A 67 -0.06 1.04 -13.45
CA ILE A 67 0.94 1.80 -14.22
C ILE A 67 1.89 0.84 -14.94
N THR A 68 2.33 -0.22 -14.26
CA THR A 68 3.25 -1.21 -14.86
C THR A 68 2.59 -1.93 -16.04
N ILE A 69 1.33 -2.35 -15.90
CA ILE A 69 0.57 -2.97 -17.01
C ILE A 69 0.40 -1.97 -18.16
N ALA A 70 0.05 -0.71 -17.87
CA ALA A 70 -0.10 0.32 -18.88
C ALA A 70 1.21 0.59 -19.63
N LEU A 71 2.34 0.64 -18.93
CA LEU A 71 3.66 0.81 -19.53
C LEU A 71 4.07 -0.36 -20.40
N ILE A 72 3.83 -1.60 -19.95
CA ILE A 72 4.10 -2.81 -20.74
C ILE A 72 3.23 -2.81 -22.00
N ALA A 73 1.92 -2.54 -21.86
CA ALA A 73 0.99 -2.48 -22.99
C ALA A 73 1.40 -1.38 -23.98
N PHE A 74 1.76 -0.20 -23.48
CA PHE A 74 2.23 0.91 -24.31
C PHE A 74 3.50 0.53 -25.07
N PHE A 75 4.47 -0.09 -24.40
CA PHE A 75 5.72 -0.53 -25.03
C PHE A 75 5.46 -1.55 -26.15
N VAL A 76 4.61 -2.54 -25.89
CA VAL A 76 4.23 -3.57 -26.89
C VAL A 76 3.50 -2.95 -28.09
N LEU A 77 2.65 -1.94 -27.87
CA LEU A 77 1.81 -1.35 -28.92
C LEU A 77 2.52 -0.28 -29.75
N THR A 78 3.40 0.52 -29.16
CA THR A 78 4.01 1.68 -29.83
C THR A 78 5.42 1.44 -30.31
N GLY A 79 6.11 0.40 -29.82
CA GLY A 79 7.51 0.14 -30.17
C GLY A 79 8.46 1.29 -29.83
N HIS A 80 8.05 2.20 -28.94
CA HIS A 80 8.88 3.35 -28.56
C HIS A 80 10.24 2.90 -28.02
N GLY A 81 11.28 3.66 -28.37
CA GLY A 81 12.66 3.40 -27.95
C GLY A 81 12.80 3.26 -26.43
N ILE A 82 13.76 2.41 -26.04
CA ILE A 82 14.02 1.96 -24.66
C ILE A 82 14.03 3.12 -23.64
N HIS A 83 14.50 4.32 -24.04
CA HIS A 83 14.52 5.51 -23.19
C HIS A 83 13.15 5.96 -22.65
N GLY A 84 12.10 5.93 -23.48
CA GLY A 84 10.75 6.33 -23.07
C GLY A 84 10.17 5.36 -22.03
N PHE A 85 10.43 4.06 -22.22
CA PHE A 85 10.05 3.02 -21.27
C PHE A 85 10.78 3.17 -19.94
N VAL A 86 12.09 3.42 -19.95
CA VAL A 86 12.90 3.61 -18.73
C VAL A 86 12.38 4.78 -17.88
N LYS A 87 12.02 5.90 -18.51
CA LYS A 87 11.44 7.05 -17.79
C LYS A 87 10.09 6.74 -17.17
N GLY A 88 9.20 6.07 -17.91
CA GLY A 88 7.91 5.63 -17.38
C GLY A 88 8.07 4.63 -16.23
N PHE A 89 8.96 3.65 -16.39
CA PHE A 89 9.23 2.64 -15.39
C PHE A 89 9.84 3.23 -14.10
N SER A 90 10.61 4.32 -14.22
CA SER A 90 11.13 5.06 -13.07
C SER A 90 10.02 5.64 -12.20
N ILE A 91 8.90 6.10 -12.78
CA ILE A 91 7.74 6.56 -12.00
C ILE A 91 7.12 5.39 -11.22
N ALA A 92 6.97 4.23 -11.85
CA ALA A 92 6.46 3.03 -11.18
C ALA A 92 7.38 2.60 -10.02
N LEU A 93 8.70 2.58 -10.25
CA LEU A 93 9.71 2.29 -9.24
C LEU A 93 9.67 3.27 -8.06
N PHE A 94 9.42 4.55 -8.32
CA PHE A 94 9.29 5.56 -7.28
C PHE A 94 8.09 5.29 -6.36
N ILE A 95 6.95 4.90 -6.95
CA ILE A 95 5.72 4.58 -6.19
C ILE A 95 5.96 3.36 -5.31
N VAL A 96 6.44 2.25 -5.88
CA VAL A 96 6.66 1.01 -5.11
C VAL A 96 7.78 1.19 -4.07
N GLY A 97 8.85 1.92 -4.40
CA GLY A 97 9.93 2.24 -3.48
C GLY A 97 9.45 3.03 -2.26
N SER A 98 8.61 4.04 -2.49
CA SER A 98 7.97 4.82 -1.42
C SER A 98 7.10 3.96 -0.52
N VAL A 99 6.27 3.09 -1.11
CA VAL A 99 5.41 2.16 -0.37
C VAL A 99 6.25 1.19 0.47
N PHE A 100 7.32 0.62 -0.11
CA PHE A 100 8.21 -0.32 0.57
C PHE A 100 8.97 0.33 1.72
N CYS A 101 9.44 1.57 1.56
CA CYS A 101 10.10 2.30 2.65
C CYS A 101 9.14 2.57 3.81
N VAL A 102 7.94 3.09 3.53
CA VAL A 102 6.94 3.37 4.59
C VAL A 102 6.50 2.08 5.27
N ASP A 103 6.22 1.02 4.50
CA ASP A 103 5.86 -0.30 5.00
C ASP A 103 6.97 -0.90 5.87
N GLY A 104 8.21 -0.84 5.39
CA GLY A 104 9.39 -1.35 6.07
C GLY A 104 9.66 -0.63 7.39
N VAL A 105 9.60 0.71 7.41
CA VAL A 105 9.74 1.51 8.64
C VAL A 105 8.64 1.19 9.65
N LEU A 106 7.40 1.03 9.19
CA LEU A 106 6.28 0.63 10.06
C LEU A 106 6.48 -0.79 10.61
N ALA A 107 6.94 -1.73 9.79
CA ALA A 107 7.24 -3.10 10.20
C ALA A 107 8.38 -3.15 11.24
N MET A 108 9.42 -2.34 11.07
CA MET A 108 10.52 -2.21 12.03
C MET A 108 10.03 -1.63 13.37
N ARG A 109 9.26 -0.52 13.33
CA ARG A 109 8.76 0.16 14.54
C ARG A 109 7.73 -0.65 15.30
N THR A 110 6.84 -1.36 14.61
CA THR A 110 5.73 -2.09 15.25
C THR A 110 6.01 -3.58 15.46
N ALA A 111 7.14 -4.08 14.93
CA ALA A 111 7.48 -5.51 14.91
C ALA A 111 6.31 -6.38 14.38
N ARG A 112 5.54 -5.83 13.43
CA ARG A 112 4.40 -6.51 12.80
C ARG A 112 4.42 -6.29 11.30
N ASP A 113 4.37 -7.40 10.59
CA ASP A 113 4.37 -7.42 9.14
C ASP A 113 3.34 -8.44 8.64
N LYS A 114 2.70 -8.16 7.51
CA LYS A 114 1.84 -9.11 6.83
C LYS A 114 2.32 -9.20 5.39
N THR A 115 2.97 -10.30 5.08
CA THR A 115 3.50 -10.58 3.74
C THR A 115 2.95 -11.92 3.28
N TRP A 116 2.44 -11.99 2.04
CA TRP A 116 1.77 -13.16 1.46
C TRP A 116 0.68 -13.78 2.33
N GLY A 117 -0.17 -12.94 2.94
CA GLY A 117 -1.28 -13.40 3.78
C GLY A 117 -0.87 -13.92 5.16
N LYS A 118 0.42 -14.19 5.40
CA LYS A 118 0.94 -14.62 6.71
C LYS A 118 1.32 -13.41 7.56
N GLN A 119 0.70 -13.30 8.73
CA GLN A 119 1.04 -12.27 9.71
C GLN A 119 2.25 -12.74 10.52
N ARG A 120 3.35 -12.00 10.45
CA ARG A 120 4.56 -12.23 11.25
C ARG A 120 4.67 -11.18 12.34
N ARG A 121 5.24 -11.56 13.48
CA ARG A 121 5.42 -10.71 14.66
C ARG A 121 6.84 -10.86 15.21
N GLY A 122 7.32 -9.85 15.93
CA GLY A 122 8.63 -9.89 16.60
C GLY A 122 9.79 -9.68 15.63
N VAL A 123 10.93 -10.34 15.90
CA VAL A 123 12.19 -10.15 15.17
C VAL A 123 12.05 -10.45 13.67
N ALA A 124 11.34 -11.52 13.32
CA ALA A 124 11.10 -11.88 11.92
C ALA A 124 10.35 -10.79 11.13
N ALA A 125 9.43 -10.06 11.78
CA ALA A 125 8.74 -8.93 11.14
C ALA A 125 9.67 -7.72 10.96
N ARG A 126 10.60 -7.50 11.90
CA ARG A 126 11.60 -6.42 11.78
C ARG A 126 12.61 -6.72 10.68
N MET A 127 13.10 -7.95 10.56
CA MET A 127 14.02 -8.35 9.49
C MET A 127 13.40 -8.18 8.10
N LEU A 128 12.14 -8.58 7.93
CA LEU A 128 11.41 -8.31 6.68
C LEU A 128 11.22 -6.80 6.45
N GLY A 129 10.98 -6.03 7.51
CA GLY A 129 10.92 -4.58 7.43
C GLY A 129 12.22 -3.96 6.92
N VAL A 130 13.38 -4.42 7.42
CA VAL A 130 14.70 -4.00 6.92
C VAL A 130 14.86 -4.35 5.44
N GLY A 131 14.50 -5.58 5.05
CA GLY A 131 14.54 -6.00 3.64
C GLY A 131 13.67 -5.12 2.74
N LYS A 132 12.47 -4.74 3.19
CA LYS A 132 11.59 -3.81 2.46
C LYS A 132 12.19 -2.42 2.32
N VAL A 133 12.81 -1.89 3.38
CA VAL A 133 13.50 -0.60 3.29
C VAL A 133 14.70 -0.68 2.35
N ALA A 134 15.53 -1.71 2.45
CA ALA A 134 16.67 -1.90 1.54
C ALA A 134 16.21 -1.98 0.07
N ALA A 135 15.14 -2.74 -0.20
CA ALA A 135 14.54 -2.80 -1.54
C ALA A 135 13.97 -1.45 -1.99
N GLY A 136 13.33 -0.69 -1.10
CA GLY A 136 12.84 0.65 -1.41
C GLY A 136 13.96 1.65 -1.71
N VAL A 137 15.07 1.60 -0.96
CA VAL A 137 16.27 2.41 -1.22
C VAL A 137 16.90 2.05 -2.57
N LEU A 138 17.02 0.76 -2.88
CA LEU A 138 17.52 0.30 -4.18
C LEU A 138 16.59 0.72 -5.33
N ALA A 139 15.28 0.69 -5.11
CA ALA A 139 14.32 1.22 -6.07
C ALA A 139 14.54 2.73 -6.31
N PHE A 140 14.71 3.54 -5.26
CA PHE A 140 15.02 4.96 -5.42
C PHE A 140 16.34 5.21 -6.15
N PHE A 141 17.36 4.39 -5.91
CA PHE A 141 18.60 4.47 -6.66
C PHE A 141 18.37 4.20 -8.16
N MET A 142 17.58 3.17 -8.50
CA MET A 142 17.22 2.89 -9.88
C MET A 142 16.37 3.99 -10.53
N VAL A 143 15.49 4.65 -9.76
CA VAL A 143 14.77 5.84 -10.24
C VAL A 143 15.74 6.95 -10.60
N PHE A 144 16.73 7.20 -9.75
CA PHE A 144 17.73 8.24 -10.02
C PHE A 144 18.48 7.93 -11.32
N VAL A 145 18.96 6.70 -11.48
CA VAL A 145 19.63 6.24 -12.71
C VAL A 145 18.72 6.40 -13.93
N GLY A 146 17.46 5.95 -13.84
CA GLY A 146 16.51 6.00 -14.94
C GLY A 146 16.06 7.41 -15.34
N VAL A 147 16.10 8.38 -14.41
CA VAL A 147 15.84 9.80 -14.70
C VAL A 147 17.06 10.47 -15.35
N THR A 148 18.28 10.02 -15.04
CA THR A 148 19.52 10.55 -15.64
C THR A 148 19.83 10.02 -17.05
N LEU A 149 19.07 9.03 -17.54
CA LEU A 149 19.16 8.41 -18.87
C LEU A 149 18.19 9.05 -19.91
#